data_AF-A0A918FFR1-F1
#
_entry.id   AF-A0A918FFR1-F1
#
_cell.length_a   1.000
_cell.length_b   1.000
_cell.length_c   1.000
_cell.angle_alpha   90.00
_cell.angle_beta   90.00
_cell.angle_gamma   90.00
#
_symmetry.space_group_name_H-M   'P 1'
#
loop_
_entity.id
_entity.type
_entity.pdbx_description
1 polymer ?
#
loop_
_entity_poly.entity_id
_entity_poly.type
_entity_poly.pdbx_seq_one_letter_code
_entity_poly.pdbx_strand_id
1 'polypeptide(L)'
;MASSALAATYNMAAPILPDPTLSPGDVLTSDPAIICKSGYTQTVRNVPQSLKNQIYKAYGITSRLPGEYEIDHIISLELGGSNSAKNLFPESFKTQPLNAHVKDTLENKLHALACAGTITMQEAQRAIASNWTTAYVKYVGPLPGGVSPVSSGPASPPVPTTVQQIPAQLQGNASMAPLAGGSCPPAAPVKLSKAGIYHLPIGDSKYGRTHATQCFKDAASAAAAGFRGVK
;
A
#
# COMPACT_ATOMS: atom_id res chain seq x y z
N MET A 1 -22.56 -30.10 29.52
CA MET A 1 -21.88 -30.05 28.22
C MET A 1 -22.07 -28.66 27.64
N ALA A 2 -21.07 -27.79 27.76
CA ALA A 2 -21.15 -26.43 27.24
C ALA A 2 -20.34 -26.38 25.93
N SER A 3 -21.05 -26.40 24.80
CA SER A 3 -20.45 -26.13 23.49
C SER A 3 -20.03 -24.67 23.45
N SER A 4 -18.73 -24.44 23.58
CA SER A 4 -18.12 -23.14 23.32
C SER A 4 -18.05 -22.96 21.81
N ALA A 5 -18.90 -22.09 21.27
CA ALA A 5 -18.72 -21.59 19.91
C ALA A 5 -17.43 -20.75 19.89
N LEU A 6 -16.42 -21.21 19.15
CA LEU A 6 -15.28 -20.36 18.82
C LEU A 6 -15.84 -19.18 18.02
N ALA A 7 -15.86 -17.99 18.63
CA ALA A 7 -15.99 -16.76 17.88
C ALA A 7 -14.79 -16.69 16.93
N ALA A 8 -15.02 -16.91 15.65
CA ALA A 8 -14.03 -16.64 14.62
C ALA A 8 -13.62 -15.16 14.79
N THR A 9 -12.35 -14.94 15.12
CA THR A 9 -11.76 -13.61 15.14
C THR A 9 -11.73 -13.11 13.70
N TYR A 10 -12.81 -12.47 13.26
CA TYR A 10 -12.84 -11.76 11.99
C TYR A 10 -11.79 -10.66 12.06
N ASN A 11 -10.92 -10.59 11.06
CA ASN A 11 -9.95 -9.52 10.96
C ASN A 11 -10.69 -8.23 10.60
N MET A 12 -11.16 -7.49 11.61
CA MET A 12 -11.85 -6.19 11.47
C MET A 12 -10.97 -5.09 10.87
N ALA A 13 -9.75 -5.42 10.43
CA ALA A 13 -8.76 -4.52 9.84
C ALA A 13 -8.52 -4.81 8.34
N ALA A 14 -9.43 -5.48 7.65
CA ALA A 14 -9.38 -5.62 6.19
C ALA A 14 -9.29 -4.23 5.54
N PRO A 15 -8.28 -3.96 4.68
CA PRO A 15 -8.19 -2.67 4.03
C PRO A 15 -9.38 -2.48 3.09
N ILE A 16 -10.18 -1.44 3.31
CA ILE A 16 -11.25 -1.06 2.38
C ILE A 16 -10.64 -0.43 1.13
N LEU A 17 -9.63 0.44 1.31
CA LEU A 17 -8.90 1.08 0.23
C LEU A 17 -7.49 0.46 0.09
N PRO A 18 -6.95 0.38 -1.14
CA PRO A 18 -5.56 0.01 -1.32
C PRO A 18 -4.63 1.05 -0.70
N ASP A 19 -3.52 0.58 -0.11
CA ASP A 19 -2.43 1.45 0.29
C ASP A 19 -1.70 1.99 -0.96
N PRO A 20 -1.72 3.31 -1.22
CA PRO A 20 -1.13 3.89 -2.43
C PRO A 20 0.40 3.79 -2.48
N THR A 21 1.06 3.51 -1.36
CA THR A 21 2.52 3.30 -1.31
C THR A 21 2.91 1.89 -1.75
N LEU A 22 2.06 0.91 -1.47
CA LEU A 22 2.26 -0.49 -1.88
C LEU A 22 1.74 -0.72 -3.30
N SER A 23 0.53 -0.21 -3.55
CA SER A 23 -0.23 -0.50 -4.76
C SER A 23 -0.90 0.78 -5.28
N PRO A 24 -0.16 1.63 -6.04
CA PRO A 24 -0.68 2.88 -6.58
C PRO A 24 -1.70 2.73 -7.73
N GLY A 25 -1.91 1.53 -8.28
CA GLY A 25 -2.76 1.30 -9.45
C GLY A 25 -1.97 1.34 -10.76
N ASP A 26 -1.21 0.28 -11.04
CA ASP A 26 -0.40 0.14 -12.25
C ASP A 26 -1.23 -0.30 -13.47
N VAL A 27 -0.95 0.28 -14.63
CA VAL A 27 -1.70 0.09 -15.88
C VAL A 27 -0.86 -0.71 -16.87
N LEU A 28 -1.44 -1.74 -17.48
CA LEU A 28 -0.81 -2.48 -18.58
C LEU A 28 -1.02 -1.78 -19.92
N THR A 29 -2.24 -1.30 -20.17
CA THR A 29 -2.60 -0.54 -21.37
C THR A 29 -3.79 0.37 -21.08
N SER A 30 -3.92 1.45 -21.85
CA SER A 30 -5.12 2.32 -21.83
C SER A 30 -5.80 2.37 -23.19
N ASP A 31 -5.45 1.47 -24.12
CA ASP A 31 -6.01 1.43 -25.47
C ASP A 31 -7.38 0.73 -25.49
N PRO A 32 -8.50 1.45 -25.73
CA PRO A 32 -9.83 0.84 -25.78
C PRO A 32 -9.97 -0.18 -26.92
N ALA A 33 -9.20 -0.05 -28.00
CA ALA A 33 -9.23 -1.00 -29.11
C ALA A 33 -8.63 -2.37 -28.73
N ILE A 34 -7.90 -2.45 -27.63
CA ILE A 34 -7.42 -3.70 -27.03
C ILE A 34 -8.37 -4.14 -25.92
N ILE A 35 -8.66 -3.24 -24.97
CA ILE A 35 -9.37 -3.54 -23.72
C ILE A 35 -10.82 -3.96 -23.97
N CYS A 36 -11.52 -3.29 -24.89
CA CYS A 36 -12.94 -3.50 -25.14
C CYS A 36 -13.24 -4.68 -26.07
N LYS A 37 -12.22 -5.47 -26.44
CA LYS A 37 -12.40 -6.70 -27.20
C LYS A 37 -12.81 -7.83 -26.27
N SER A 38 -13.86 -8.57 -26.67
CA SER A 38 -14.30 -9.75 -25.94
C SER A 38 -13.15 -10.74 -25.74
N GLY A 39 -13.00 -11.23 -24.52
CA GLY A 39 -11.95 -12.18 -24.15
C GLY A 39 -10.58 -11.58 -23.79
N TYR A 40 -10.39 -10.24 -23.89
CA TYR A 40 -9.11 -9.59 -23.56
C TYR A 40 -8.56 -10.03 -22.19
N THR A 41 -9.36 -9.99 -21.13
CA THR A 41 -8.91 -10.35 -19.77
C THR A 41 -8.42 -11.79 -19.67
N GLN A 42 -8.95 -12.72 -20.47
CA GLN A 42 -8.48 -14.12 -20.49
C GLN A 42 -7.04 -14.23 -21.00
N THR A 43 -6.61 -13.31 -21.86
CA THR A 43 -5.25 -13.31 -22.43
C THR A 43 -4.20 -12.77 -21.46
N VAL A 44 -4.62 -11.95 -20.50
CA VAL A 44 -3.72 -11.26 -19.56
C VAL A 44 -3.88 -11.71 -18.11
N ARG A 45 -4.84 -12.57 -17.77
CA ARG A 45 -5.06 -12.99 -16.37
C ARG A 45 -4.01 -14.00 -15.88
N ASN A 46 -2.94 -13.52 -15.25
CA ASN A 46 -1.99 -14.41 -14.57
C ASN A 46 -1.31 -13.73 -13.37
N VAL A 47 -1.66 -14.16 -12.16
CA VAL A 47 -1.04 -13.73 -10.91
C VAL A 47 -0.58 -14.99 -10.15
N PRO A 48 0.73 -15.31 -10.14
CA PRO A 48 1.25 -16.48 -9.46
C PRO A 48 0.95 -16.49 -7.96
N GLN A 49 0.74 -17.67 -7.37
CA GLN A 49 0.46 -17.79 -5.94
C GLN A 49 1.60 -17.21 -5.07
N SER A 50 2.84 -17.29 -5.54
CA SER A 50 3.99 -16.67 -4.86
C SER A 50 3.86 -15.15 -4.75
N LEU A 51 3.41 -14.47 -5.82
CA LEU A 51 3.14 -13.04 -5.81
C LEU A 51 1.96 -12.70 -4.89
N LYS A 52 0.87 -13.49 -4.94
CA LYS A 52 -0.26 -13.31 -4.02
C LYS A 52 0.18 -13.36 -2.56
N ASN A 53 1.03 -14.33 -2.20
CA ASN A 53 1.56 -14.47 -0.85
C ASN A 53 2.47 -13.29 -0.44
N GLN A 54 3.26 -12.74 -1.37
CA GLN A 54 4.07 -11.54 -1.12
C GLN A 54 3.19 -10.33 -0.81
N ILE A 55 2.09 -10.14 -1.55
CA ILE A 55 1.16 -9.02 -1.35
C ILE A 55 0.46 -9.14 0.00
N TYR A 56 -0.07 -10.32 0.35
CA TYR A 56 -0.63 -10.53 1.69
C TYR A 56 0.37 -10.15 2.80
N LYS A 57 1.64 -10.56 2.67
CA LYS A 57 2.69 -10.21 3.63
C LYS A 57 2.96 -8.70 3.66
N ALA A 58 3.01 -8.03 2.51
CA ALA A 58 3.23 -6.59 2.41
C ALA A 58 2.11 -5.78 3.10
N TYR A 59 0.87 -6.26 3.02
CA TYR A 59 -0.30 -5.70 3.69
C TYR A 59 -0.47 -6.18 5.15
N GLY A 60 0.49 -6.90 5.71
CA GLY A 60 0.45 -7.36 7.11
C GLY A 60 -0.54 -8.51 7.38
N ILE A 61 -1.11 -9.13 6.34
CA ILE A 61 -2.05 -10.24 6.46
C ILE A 61 -1.27 -11.55 6.57
N THR A 62 -0.99 -11.94 7.82
CA THR A 62 -0.23 -13.16 8.15
C THR A 62 -1.12 -14.37 8.42
N SER A 63 -2.41 -14.17 8.64
CA SER A 63 -3.43 -15.22 8.80
C SER A 63 -4.74 -14.78 8.14
N ARG A 64 -5.43 -15.71 7.48
CA ARG A 64 -6.73 -15.52 6.81
C ARG A 64 -7.45 -16.85 6.64
N LEU A 65 -8.78 -16.84 6.64
CA LEU A 65 -9.60 -17.99 6.28
C LEU A 65 -9.68 -18.16 4.75
N PRO A 66 -9.90 -19.37 4.25
CA PRO A 66 -10.26 -19.58 2.85
C PRO A 66 -11.49 -18.74 2.45
N GLY A 67 -11.38 -17.98 1.36
CA GLY A 67 -12.46 -17.12 0.87
C GLY A 67 -12.72 -15.85 1.69
N GLU A 68 -11.82 -15.48 2.61
CA GLU A 68 -11.90 -14.19 3.32
C GLU A 68 -11.45 -13.02 2.43
N TYR A 69 -10.35 -13.25 1.71
CA TYR A 69 -9.76 -12.27 0.79
C TYR A 69 -9.46 -12.91 -0.57
N GLU A 70 -9.41 -12.05 -1.57
CA GLU A 70 -8.68 -12.28 -2.81
C GLU A 70 -7.56 -11.25 -2.99
N ILE A 71 -6.53 -11.65 -3.74
CA ILE A 71 -5.58 -10.68 -4.27
C ILE A 71 -6.15 -10.25 -5.60
N ASP A 72 -6.62 -9.02 -5.65
CA ASP A 72 -7.34 -8.48 -6.77
C ASP A 72 -6.73 -7.17 -7.28
N HIS A 73 -7.11 -6.81 -8.49
CA HIS A 73 -6.61 -5.66 -9.21
C HIS A 73 -7.31 -4.37 -8.73
N ILE A 74 -6.55 -3.33 -8.43
CA ILE A 74 -7.09 -2.00 -8.10
C ILE A 74 -7.74 -1.40 -9.34
N ILE A 75 -6.99 -1.38 -10.44
CA ILE A 75 -7.50 -1.14 -11.78
C ILE A 75 -7.79 -2.51 -12.36
N SER A 76 -9.07 -2.84 -12.54
CA SER A 76 -9.50 -4.11 -13.14
C SER A 76 -8.77 -4.41 -14.45
N LEU A 77 -8.56 -5.69 -14.76
CA LEU A 77 -8.08 -6.10 -16.08
C LEU A 77 -9.04 -5.63 -17.19
N GLU A 78 -10.33 -5.49 -16.90
CA GLU A 78 -11.33 -4.92 -17.82
C GLU A 78 -11.14 -3.42 -18.07
N LEU A 79 -10.30 -2.76 -17.27
CA LEU A 79 -9.87 -1.37 -17.46
C LEU A 79 -8.40 -1.29 -17.89
N GLY A 80 -7.79 -2.41 -18.31
CA GLY A 80 -6.40 -2.45 -18.76
C GLY A 80 -5.37 -2.45 -17.63
N GLY A 81 -5.76 -2.84 -16.41
CA GLY A 81 -4.86 -2.97 -15.28
C GLY A 81 -3.71 -3.97 -15.47
N SER A 82 -2.67 -3.80 -14.67
CA SER A 82 -1.45 -4.63 -14.66
C SER A 82 -1.55 -5.79 -13.65
N ASN A 83 -0.85 -6.91 -13.89
CA ASN A 83 -0.66 -7.97 -12.89
C ASN A 83 0.48 -7.68 -11.90
N SER A 84 1.11 -6.49 -11.97
CA SER A 84 2.21 -6.15 -11.09
C SER A 84 1.73 -5.96 -9.65
N ALA A 85 2.63 -6.16 -8.68
CA ALA A 85 2.33 -5.90 -7.27
C ALA A 85 1.77 -4.48 -7.04
N LYS A 86 2.15 -3.51 -7.89
CA LYS A 86 1.69 -2.11 -7.80
C LYS A 86 0.21 -1.92 -8.16
N ASN A 87 -0.46 -2.92 -8.71
CA ASN A 87 -1.89 -2.88 -9.00
C ASN A 87 -2.68 -3.93 -8.22
N LEU A 88 -2.05 -4.64 -7.29
CA LEU A 88 -2.70 -5.73 -6.58
C LEU A 88 -2.84 -5.43 -5.08
N PHE A 89 -4.00 -5.70 -4.50
CA PHE A 89 -4.24 -5.52 -3.08
C PHE A 89 -5.12 -6.64 -2.51
N PRO A 90 -5.10 -6.89 -1.19
CA PRO A 90 -6.02 -7.81 -0.56
C PRO A 90 -7.42 -7.20 -0.48
N GLU A 91 -8.34 -7.72 -1.29
CA GLU A 91 -9.73 -7.33 -1.28
C GLU A 91 -10.56 -8.33 -0.47
N SER A 92 -11.38 -7.83 0.45
CA SER A 92 -12.17 -8.65 1.37
C SER A 92 -13.55 -8.98 0.79
N PHE A 93 -13.95 -10.25 0.91
CA PHE A 93 -15.34 -10.68 0.68
C PHE A 93 -16.24 -10.48 1.90
N LYS A 94 -15.67 -10.22 3.08
CA LYS A 94 -16.38 -10.23 4.36
C LYS A 94 -16.68 -8.85 4.91
N THR A 95 -15.97 -7.83 4.46
CA THR A 95 -16.20 -6.46 4.92
C THR A 95 -17.60 -6.01 4.48
N GLN A 96 -18.37 -5.43 5.39
CA GLN A 96 -19.71 -4.96 5.12
C GLN A 96 -19.81 -3.47 5.51
N PRO A 97 -20.53 -2.65 4.73
CA PRO A 97 -21.22 -3.02 3.48
C PRO A 97 -20.31 -3.07 2.24
N LEU A 98 -19.04 -2.68 2.39
CA LEU A 98 -18.07 -2.55 1.29
C LEU A 98 -17.20 -3.81 1.17
N ASN A 99 -17.33 -4.56 0.08
CA ASN A 99 -16.58 -5.78 -0.24
C ASN A 99 -16.32 -5.90 -1.75
N ALA A 100 -15.60 -6.95 -2.14
CA ALA A 100 -15.32 -7.34 -3.52
C ALA A 100 -16.51 -7.16 -4.47
N HIS A 101 -17.70 -7.70 -4.12
CA HIS A 101 -18.88 -7.62 -4.99
C HIS A 101 -19.38 -6.20 -5.23
N VAL A 102 -19.18 -5.30 -4.26
CA VAL A 102 -19.50 -3.88 -4.42
C VAL A 102 -18.49 -3.21 -5.36
N LYS A 103 -17.20 -3.53 -5.23
CA LYS A 103 -16.18 -3.03 -6.17
C LYS A 103 -16.41 -3.59 -7.59
N ASP A 104 -16.74 -4.87 -7.74
CA ASP A 104 -17.09 -5.50 -9.03
C ASP A 104 -18.18 -4.70 -9.77
N THR A 105 -19.19 -4.22 -9.04
CA THR A 105 -20.28 -3.42 -9.62
C THR A 105 -19.75 -2.11 -10.23
N LEU A 106 -18.80 -1.45 -9.56
CA LEU A 106 -18.12 -0.27 -10.10
C LEU A 106 -17.25 -0.62 -11.31
N GLU A 107 -16.47 -1.71 -11.24
CA GLU A 107 -15.59 -2.11 -12.34
C GLU A 107 -16.36 -2.35 -13.63
N ASN A 108 -17.44 -3.13 -13.55
CA ASN A 108 -18.34 -3.38 -14.67
C ASN A 108 -18.94 -2.06 -15.22
N LYS A 109 -19.34 -1.16 -14.32
CA LYS A 109 -19.90 0.15 -14.71
C LYS A 109 -18.86 1.01 -15.44
N LEU A 110 -17.64 1.08 -14.92
CA LEU A 110 -16.55 1.84 -15.53
C LEU A 110 -16.14 1.25 -16.88
N HIS A 111 -16.06 -0.08 -17.00
CA HIS A 111 -15.76 -0.76 -18.25
C HIS A 111 -16.81 -0.40 -19.31
N ALA A 112 -18.10 -0.53 -18.97
CA ALA A 112 -19.19 -0.19 -19.88
C ALA A 112 -19.14 1.28 -20.34
N LEU A 113 -18.91 2.22 -19.42
CA LEU A 113 -18.80 3.64 -19.75
C LEU A 113 -17.58 3.96 -20.63
N ALA A 114 -16.42 3.37 -20.32
CA ALA A 114 -15.19 3.60 -21.06
C ALA A 114 -15.24 3.00 -22.46
N CYS A 115 -15.76 1.77 -22.59
CA CYS A 115 -15.91 1.11 -23.89
C CYS A 115 -17.02 1.69 -24.76
N ALA A 116 -18.02 2.35 -24.16
CA ALA A 116 -18.98 3.18 -24.89
C ALA A 116 -18.42 4.55 -25.31
N GLY A 117 -17.24 4.95 -24.83
CA GLY A 117 -16.64 6.27 -25.07
C GLY A 117 -17.29 7.41 -24.27
N THR A 118 -18.17 7.11 -23.31
CA THR A 118 -18.80 8.11 -22.43
C THR A 118 -17.79 8.77 -21.51
N ILE A 119 -16.77 8.01 -21.09
CA ILE A 119 -15.58 8.52 -20.40
C ILE A 119 -14.33 7.97 -21.07
N THR A 120 -13.18 8.61 -20.86
CA THR A 120 -11.91 8.08 -21.35
C THR A 120 -11.46 6.88 -20.51
N MET A 121 -10.72 5.95 -21.11
CA MET A 121 -10.14 4.82 -20.36
C MET A 121 -9.24 5.31 -19.22
N GLN A 122 -8.46 6.37 -19.44
CA GLN A 122 -7.61 6.96 -18.42
C GLN A 122 -8.42 7.63 -17.29
N GLU A 123 -9.61 8.16 -17.57
CA GLU A 123 -10.51 8.65 -16.51
C GLU A 123 -11.00 7.51 -15.63
N ALA A 124 -11.46 6.41 -16.23
CA ALA A 124 -11.89 5.22 -15.49
C ALA A 124 -10.75 4.67 -14.60
N GLN A 125 -9.56 4.50 -15.17
CA GLN A 125 -8.35 4.05 -14.48
C GLN A 125 -7.99 4.95 -13.30
N ARG A 126 -7.94 6.28 -13.50
CA ARG A 126 -7.64 7.22 -12.42
C ARG A 126 -8.70 7.23 -11.32
N ALA A 127 -9.98 7.15 -11.69
CA ALA A 127 -11.07 7.21 -10.73
C ALA A 127 -11.01 6.02 -9.75
N ILE A 128 -10.91 4.79 -10.27
CA ILE A 128 -10.89 3.60 -9.43
C ILE A 128 -9.61 3.49 -8.60
N ALA A 129 -8.45 3.84 -9.18
CA ALA A 129 -7.16 3.78 -8.48
C ALA A 129 -7.04 4.80 -7.34
N SER A 130 -7.63 5.99 -7.50
CA SER A 130 -7.53 7.05 -6.48
C SER A 130 -8.41 6.75 -5.27
N ASN A 131 -9.66 6.35 -5.52
CA ASN A 131 -10.62 5.97 -4.49
C ASN A 131 -11.85 5.30 -5.10
N TRP A 132 -11.92 3.97 -5.01
CA TRP A 132 -13.04 3.24 -5.60
C TRP A 132 -14.38 3.57 -4.93
N THR A 133 -14.44 3.92 -3.64
CA THR A 133 -15.71 4.27 -2.97
C THR A 133 -16.27 5.62 -3.43
N THR A 134 -15.40 6.60 -3.70
CA THR A 134 -15.80 7.88 -4.31
C THR A 134 -16.20 7.67 -5.77
N ALA A 135 -15.47 6.85 -6.52
CA ALA A 135 -15.81 6.51 -7.90
C ALA A 135 -17.17 5.79 -7.97
N TYR A 136 -17.47 4.89 -7.03
CA TYR A 136 -18.78 4.24 -6.92
C TYR A 136 -19.89 5.27 -6.80
N VAL A 137 -19.78 6.25 -5.89
CA VAL A 137 -20.77 7.31 -5.75
C VAL A 137 -20.94 8.12 -7.03
N LYS A 138 -19.84 8.41 -7.74
CA LYS A 138 -19.86 9.20 -8.98
C LYS A 138 -20.54 8.46 -10.14
N TYR A 139 -20.23 7.17 -10.34
CA TYR A 139 -20.60 6.46 -11.58
C TYR A 139 -21.73 5.43 -11.40
N VAL A 140 -21.94 4.93 -10.19
CA VAL A 140 -22.98 3.93 -9.88
C VAL A 140 -24.14 4.58 -9.12
N GLY A 141 -23.85 5.30 -8.04
CA GLY A 141 -24.85 5.91 -7.15
C GLY A 141 -24.51 5.71 -5.67
N PRO A 142 -25.47 5.93 -4.74
CA PRO A 142 -25.22 5.80 -3.30
C PRO A 142 -24.61 4.45 -2.93
N LEU A 143 -23.64 4.46 -2.01
CA LEU A 143 -23.02 3.21 -1.52
C LEU A 143 -24.03 2.35 -0.74
N PRO A 144 -23.89 1.02 -0.79
CA PRO A 144 -24.75 0.11 -0.03
C PRO A 144 -24.72 0.41 1.47
N GLY A 145 -25.86 0.25 2.15
CA GLY A 145 -25.98 0.55 3.57
C GLY A 145 -25.94 2.04 3.93
N GLY A 146 -25.98 2.94 2.95
CA GLY A 146 -26.02 4.40 3.18
C GLY A 146 -24.71 4.98 3.73
N VAL A 147 -23.61 4.24 3.59
CA VAL A 147 -22.28 4.71 4.05
C VAL A 147 -21.75 5.81 3.15
N SER A 148 -20.96 6.72 3.72
CA SER A 148 -20.24 7.72 2.94
C SER A 148 -18.96 7.13 2.34
N PRO A 149 -18.44 7.70 1.23
CA PRO A 149 -17.13 7.31 0.70
C PRO A 149 -16.05 7.37 1.77
N VAL A 150 -15.19 6.37 1.80
CA VAL A 150 -14.04 6.33 2.70
C VAL A 150 -13.04 7.36 2.21
N SER A 151 -12.56 8.25 3.07
CA SER A 151 -11.53 9.21 2.68
C SER A 151 -10.20 8.49 2.44
N SER A 152 -9.48 8.85 1.37
CA SER A 152 -8.10 8.41 1.09
C SER A 152 -7.08 9.06 2.06
N GLY A 153 -7.41 9.09 3.36
CA GLY A 153 -6.42 9.39 4.39
C GLY A 153 -5.43 8.22 4.48
N PRO A 154 -4.22 8.44 5.03
CA PRO A 154 -3.31 7.33 5.30
C PRO A 154 -4.09 6.29 6.10
N ALA A 155 -4.07 5.04 5.63
CA ALA A 155 -4.70 3.92 6.31
C ALA A 155 -4.36 3.99 7.80
N SER A 156 -5.37 4.14 8.65
CA SER A 156 -5.15 4.12 10.09
C SER A 156 -4.48 2.78 10.48
N PRO A 157 -3.51 2.81 11.40
CA PRO A 157 -2.77 1.62 11.83
C PRO A 157 -3.68 0.60 12.52
N PRO A 158 -3.25 -0.68 12.66
CA PRO A 158 -4.04 -1.67 13.39
C PRO A 158 -4.11 -1.30 14.88
N VAL A 159 -5.34 -1.10 15.37
CA VAL A 159 -5.87 -1.33 16.74
C VAL A 159 -5.26 -0.49 17.90
N PRO A 160 -6.10 0.06 18.82
CA PRO A 160 -5.63 0.95 19.88
C PRO A 160 -4.84 0.17 20.93
N THR A 161 -3.52 0.34 20.93
CA THR A 161 -2.75 0.15 22.16
C THR A 161 -2.73 1.49 22.87
N THR A 162 -3.38 1.55 24.02
CA THR A 162 -3.25 2.64 24.99
C THR A 162 -1.77 2.89 25.25
N VAL A 163 -1.20 3.91 24.60
CA VAL A 163 0.04 4.53 25.03
C VAL A 163 -0.20 6.03 25.05
N GLN A 164 -0.02 6.58 26.24
CA GLN A 164 -0.22 7.97 26.58
C GLN A 164 0.45 8.90 25.55
N GLN A 165 -0.30 9.92 25.15
CA GLN A 165 0.20 11.04 24.35
C GLN A 165 1.37 11.71 25.09
N ILE A 166 2.51 11.80 24.43
CA ILE A 166 3.56 12.79 24.74
C ILE A 166 3.52 13.82 23.59
N PRO A 167 3.55 15.13 23.87
CA PRO A 167 3.29 16.17 22.87
C PRO A 167 4.32 16.23 21.74
N ALA A 168 3.80 16.59 20.57
CA ALA A 168 4.49 16.74 19.30
C ALA A 168 5.51 17.88 19.31
N GLN A 169 6.76 17.62 19.70
CA GLN A 169 7.89 18.52 19.43
C GLN A 169 9.21 17.84 19.03
N LEU A 170 9.25 16.54 18.70
CA LEU A 170 10.53 15.85 18.39
C LEU A 170 10.59 15.01 17.10
N GLN A 171 9.60 15.07 16.21
CA GLN A 171 9.60 14.24 14.98
C GLN A 171 10.35 14.88 13.80
N GLY A 172 11.65 15.14 13.99
CA GLY A 172 12.55 15.58 12.90
C GLY A 172 13.97 15.00 12.94
N ASN A 173 14.45 14.51 14.08
CA ASN A 173 15.88 14.22 14.29
C ASN A 173 16.18 12.81 14.85
N ALA A 174 15.31 11.83 14.62
CA ALA A 174 15.49 10.51 15.21
C ALA A 174 16.66 9.74 14.55
N SER A 175 17.84 9.85 15.14
CA SER A 175 18.96 8.96 14.84
C SER A 175 18.74 7.57 15.44
N MET A 176 19.07 6.52 14.72
CA MET A 176 19.05 5.14 15.21
C MET A 176 20.32 4.78 15.97
N ALA A 177 20.21 3.85 16.92
CA ALA A 177 21.37 3.29 17.59
C ALA A 177 22.19 2.40 16.63
N PRO A 178 23.53 2.44 16.68
CA PRO A 178 24.38 1.49 15.97
C PRO A 178 24.17 0.05 16.44
N LEU A 179 24.36 -0.89 15.52
CA LEU A 179 24.49 -2.32 15.82
C LEU A 179 25.78 -2.60 16.60
N ALA A 180 25.84 -3.79 17.23
CA ALA A 180 27.06 -4.29 17.85
C ALA A 180 28.23 -4.24 16.85
N GLY A 181 29.36 -3.65 17.27
CA GLY A 181 30.51 -3.38 16.40
C GLY A 181 30.50 -1.99 15.72
N GLY A 182 29.54 -1.13 16.03
CA GLY A 182 29.50 0.27 15.55
C GLY A 182 29.11 0.41 14.07
N SER A 183 28.44 -0.60 13.52
CA SER A 183 27.85 -0.54 12.19
C SER A 183 26.41 -0.03 12.25
N CYS A 184 25.93 0.60 11.18
CA CYS A 184 24.55 1.05 11.13
C CYS A 184 23.63 0.01 10.48
N PRO A 185 22.36 -0.07 10.90
CA PRO A 185 21.39 -0.95 10.27
C PRO A 185 21.11 -0.50 8.82
N PRO A 186 20.66 -1.41 7.94
CA PRO A 186 20.35 -1.07 6.55
C PRO A 186 19.31 0.06 6.38
N ALA A 187 18.40 0.21 7.36
CA ALA A 187 17.38 1.27 7.37
C ALA A 187 17.93 2.67 7.72
N ALA A 188 19.15 2.76 8.27
CA ALA A 188 19.80 4.02 8.62
C ALA A 188 21.29 3.97 8.31
N PRO A 189 21.68 3.87 7.02
CA PRO A 189 23.04 3.52 6.63
C PRO A 189 24.06 4.66 6.78
N VAL A 190 23.68 5.85 7.24
CA VAL A 190 24.63 6.98 7.42
C VAL A 190 25.22 6.93 8.82
N LYS A 191 26.54 6.79 8.92
CA LYS A 191 27.26 6.65 10.20
C LYS A 191 27.69 8.01 10.75
N LEU A 192 27.25 8.38 11.96
CA LEU A 192 27.81 9.52 12.67
C LEU A 192 29.02 9.10 13.50
N SER A 193 30.15 9.74 13.28
CA SER A 193 31.34 9.55 14.11
C SER A 193 31.27 10.34 15.43
N LYS A 194 32.08 9.93 16.42
CA LYS A 194 32.24 10.68 17.68
C LYS A 194 32.68 12.14 17.50
N ALA A 195 33.25 12.48 16.33
CA ALA A 195 33.68 13.84 15.99
C ALA A 195 32.56 14.73 15.41
N GLY A 196 31.32 14.23 15.35
CA GLY A 196 30.17 14.96 14.79
C GLY A 196 30.19 15.05 13.27
N ILE A 197 30.86 14.12 12.60
CA ILE A 197 30.93 14.03 11.13
C ILE A 197 30.15 12.80 10.67
N TYR A 198 29.25 12.96 9.71
CA TYR A 198 28.51 11.85 9.12
C TYR A 198 29.21 11.30 7.87
N HIS A 199 29.21 9.97 7.74
CA HIS A 199 29.88 9.20 6.70
C HIS A 199 28.84 8.43 5.88
N LEU A 200 28.99 8.45 4.55
CA LEU A 200 28.04 7.83 3.62
C LEU A 200 28.50 6.43 3.19
N PRO A 201 27.58 5.46 3.02
CA PRO A 201 27.95 4.10 2.61
C PRO A 201 28.56 4.02 1.20
N ILE A 202 28.31 5.03 0.36
CA ILE A 202 28.80 5.12 -1.02
C ILE A 202 29.60 6.41 -1.16
N GLY A 203 30.79 6.32 -1.74
CA GLY A 203 31.64 7.48 -2.06
C GLY A 203 32.56 7.97 -0.94
N ASP A 204 32.48 7.39 0.27
CA ASP A 204 33.35 7.75 1.40
C ASP A 204 34.26 6.59 1.82
N SER A 205 35.55 6.74 1.54
CA SER A 205 36.61 5.77 1.88
C SER A 205 36.75 5.49 3.38
N LYS A 206 36.22 6.36 4.25
CA LYS A 206 36.28 6.24 5.71
C LYS A 206 35.07 5.52 6.31
N TYR A 207 34.02 5.27 5.53
CA TYR A 207 32.78 4.67 6.02
C TYR A 207 32.99 3.28 6.67
N GLY A 208 33.80 2.43 6.04
CA GLY A 208 34.09 1.07 6.55
C GLY A 208 34.86 1.05 7.87
N ARG A 209 35.64 2.10 8.16
CA ARG A 209 36.48 2.21 9.37
C ARG A 209 35.83 3.01 10.49
N THR A 210 34.69 3.66 10.21
CA THR A 210 34.00 4.50 11.18
C THR A 210 33.07 3.63 12.04
N HIS A 211 33.25 3.73 13.36
CA HIS A 211 32.29 3.22 14.33
C HIS A 211 31.26 4.32 14.60
N ALA A 212 30.00 4.03 14.28
CA ALA A 212 28.92 4.96 14.48
C ALA A 212 28.64 5.14 15.98
N THR A 213 28.40 6.38 16.40
CA THR A 213 27.74 6.72 17.66
C THR A 213 26.23 6.82 17.47
N GLN A 214 25.81 7.22 16.27
CA GLN A 214 24.42 7.35 15.83
C GLN A 214 24.30 7.05 14.34
N CYS A 215 23.13 6.63 13.90
CA CYS A 215 22.85 6.23 12.52
C CYS A 215 21.68 7.03 11.94
N PHE A 216 21.82 7.51 10.69
CA PHE A 216 20.80 8.32 10.03
C PHE A 216 20.29 7.67 8.76
N LYS A 217 19.04 7.93 8.40
CA LYS A 217 18.41 7.41 7.18
C LYS A 217 19.11 7.91 5.90
N ASP A 218 19.58 9.15 5.93
CA ASP A 218 20.18 9.84 4.79
C ASP A 218 21.06 11.01 5.26
N ALA A 219 21.81 11.61 4.33
CA ALA A 219 22.66 12.77 4.61
C ALA A 219 21.82 13.98 5.07
N ALA A 220 20.62 14.13 4.52
CA ALA A 220 19.73 15.26 4.82
C ALA A 220 19.27 15.27 6.27
N SER A 221 18.95 14.11 6.84
CA SER A 221 18.57 13.97 8.25
C SER A 221 19.75 14.15 9.20
N ALA A 222 20.95 13.72 8.82
CA ALA A 222 22.16 14.02 9.58
C ALA A 222 22.49 15.53 9.56
N ALA A 223 22.31 16.19 8.41
CA ALA A 223 22.50 17.64 8.28
C ALA A 223 21.43 18.45 9.01
N ALA A 224 20.16 18.03 8.96
CA ALA A 224 19.07 18.62 9.71
C ALA A 224 19.27 18.50 11.24
N ALA A 225 19.97 17.44 11.68
CA ALA A 225 20.41 17.27 13.07
C ALA A 225 21.66 18.09 13.42
N GLY A 226 22.19 18.92 12.50
CA GLY A 226 23.29 19.84 12.74
C GLY A 226 24.69 19.23 12.55
N PHE A 227 24.79 18.02 11.99
CA PHE A 227 26.08 17.38 11.74
C PHE A 227 26.62 17.71 10.35
N ARG A 228 27.94 17.70 10.21
CA ARG A 228 28.62 18.01 8.96
C ARG A 228 29.05 16.74 8.21
N GLY A 229 28.96 16.77 6.89
CA GLY A 229 29.44 15.68 6.04
C GLY A 229 30.97 15.69 5.93
N VAL A 230 31.51 14.56 5.45
CA VAL A 230 32.91 14.51 5.01
C VAL A 230 33.08 15.42 3.79
N LYS A 231 34.16 16.20 3.76
CA LYS A 231 34.54 17.00 2.59
C LYS A 231 35.07 16.13 1.46
#